data_AF-A0A7X8QWY9-F1
#
_entry.id   AF-A0A7X8QWY9-F1
#
_cell.length_a   1.000
_cell.length_b   1.000
_cell.length_c   1.000
_cell.angle_alpha   90.00
_cell.angle_beta   90.00
_cell.angle_gamma   90.00
#
_symmetry.space_group_name_H-M   'P 1'
#
loop_
_entity.id
_entity.type
_entity.pdbx_description
1 polymer ?
#
loop_
_entity_poly.entity_id
_entity_poly.type
_entity_poly.pdbx_seq_one_letter_code
_entity_poly.pdbx_strand_id
1 'polypeptide(L)'
;MPIQNIVLGVVFSLGLIIITFELVRRRKLNEEYSWLWMCTGAVLFLLSVFPGLLLRLTRALGLIAPASALFFFGVFFLLLIVLHFSAVISRLTNRQKELAQRIALLERELEAVKEERK
;
A
#
# COMPACT_ATOMS: atom_id res chain seq x y z
N MET A 1 29.50 -0.04 -23.22
CA MET A 1 29.05 0.29 -21.85
C MET A 1 27.63 0.90 -21.70
N PRO A 2 26.77 1.10 -22.71
CA PRO A 2 25.37 1.54 -22.47
C PRO A 2 24.39 0.38 -22.21
N ILE A 3 24.64 -0.80 -22.77
CA ILE A 3 23.74 -1.96 -22.69
C ILE A 3 23.69 -2.55 -21.26
N GLN A 4 24.82 -2.55 -20.54
CA GLN A 4 24.89 -3.05 -19.16
C GLN A 4 24.02 -2.23 -18.20
N ASN A 5 24.00 -0.90 -18.35
CA ASN A 5 23.17 -0.02 -17.53
C ASN A 5 21.67 -0.21 -17.82
N ILE A 6 21.32 -0.46 -19.08
CA ILE A 6 19.93 -0.75 -19.49
C ILE A 6 19.49 -2.09 -18.94
N VAL A 7 20.31 -3.15 -19.07
CA VAL A 7 20.00 -4.49 -18.55
C VAL A 7 19.87 -4.48 -17.03
N LEU A 8 20.78 -3.81 -16.31
CA LEU A 8 20.69 -3.64 -14.86
C LEU A 8 19.42 -2.90 -14.47
N GLY A 9 19.09 -1.80 -15.16
CA GLY A 9 17.86 -1.05 -14.90
C GLY A 9 16.58 -1.87 -15.13
N VAL A 10 16.57 -2.70 -16.19
CA VAL A 10 15.44 -3.60 -16.50
C VAL A 10 15.32 -4.71 -15.47
N VAL A 11 16.42 -5.35 -15.06
CA VAL A 11 16.39 -6.40 -14.03
C VAL A 11 15.97 -5.83 -12.68
N PHE A 12 16.45 -4.65 -12.31
CA PHE A 12 16.07 -4.00 -11.06
C PHE A 12 14.58 -3.62 -11.07
N SER A 13 14.07 -3.07 -12.18
CA SER A 13 12.65 -2.71 -12.29
C SER A 13 11.74 -3.94 -12.29
N LEU A 14 12.08 -5.01 -13.01
CA LEU A 14 11.37 -6.29 -13.00
C LEU A 14 11.39 -6.92 -11.60
N GLY A 15 12.55 -6.93 -10.94
CA GLY A 15 12.67 -7.42 -9.57
C GLY A 15 11.77 -6.65 -8.61
N LEU A 16 11.76 -5.32 -8.72
CA LEU A 16 10.93 -4.45 -7.88
C LEU A 16 9.42 -4.65 -8.15
N ILE A 17 9.03 -4.82 -9.42
CA ILE A 17 7.66 -5.15 -9.84
C ILE A 17 7.25 -6.53 -9.30
N ILE A 18 8.10 -7.55 -9.43
CA ILE A 18 7.80 -8.91 -8.94
C ILE A 18 7.68 -8.91 -7.42
N ILE A 19 8.61 -8.25 -6.71
CA ILE A 19 8.57 -8.16 -5.24
C ILE A 19 7.32 -7.41 -4.78
N THR A 20 6.98 -6.27 -5.40
CA THR A 20 5.76 -5.53 -5.06
C THR A 20 4.52 -6.35 -5.37
N PHE A 21 4.44 -7.00 -6.53
CA PHE A 21 3.32 -7.87 -6.89
C PHE A 21 3.19 -9.07 -5.94
N GLU A 22 4.29 -9.70 -5.56
CA GLU A 22 4.33 -10.83 -4.62
C GLU A 22 3.94 -10.39 -3.21
N LEU A 23 4.39 -9.21 -2.73
CA LEU A 23 3.99 -8.65 -1.44
C LEU A 23 2.49 -8.32 -1.39
N VAL A 24 1.94 -7.84 -2.51
CA VAL A 24 0.52 -7.55 -2.67
C VAL A 24 -0.30 -8.84 -2.70
N ARG A 25 0.14 -9.81 -3.51
CA ARG A 25 -0.49 -11.12 -3.65
C ARG A 25 -0.43 -11.97 -2.38
N ARG A 26 0.64 -11.84 -1.58
CA ARG A 26 0.79 -12.57 -0.31
C ARG A 26 -0.05 -12.03 0.83
N ARG A 27 -0.72 -10.88 0.67
CA ARG A 27 -1.78 -10.47 1.59
C ARG A 27 -3.11 -11.09 1.15
N LYS A 28 -3.54 -12.15 1.83
CA LYS A 28 -4.93 -12.64 1.91
C LYS A 28 -5.85 -11.47 2.32
N LEU A 29 -6.31 -10.65 1.38
CA LEU A 29 -7.07 -9.44 1.70
C LEU A 29 -8.55 -9.76 1.90
N ASN A 30 -9.06 -9.39 3.08
CA ASN A 30 -10.46 -9.06 3.31
C ASN A 30 -10.92 -8.08 2.21
N GLU A 31 -12.18 -8.22 1.76
CA GLU A 31 -12.81 -7.53 0.61
C GLU A 31 -12.50 -6.03 0.47
N GLU A 32 -12.26 -5.32 1.58
CA GLU A 32 -12.09 -3.87 1.62
C GLU A 32 -10.75 -3.35 1.04
N TYR A 33 -9.65 -4.10 1.16
CA TYR A 33 -8.32 -3.63 0.74
C TYR A 33 -7.99 -3.91 -0.73
N SER A 34 -8.67 -4.91 -1.31
CA SER A 34 -8.53 -5.28 -2.72
C SER A 34 -8.97 -4.13 -3.64
N TRP A 35 -9.91 -3.30 -3.20
CA TRP A 35 -10.42 -2.16 -3.97
C TRP A 35 -9.36 -1.08 -4.24
N LEU A 36 -8.53 -0.74 -3.25
CA LEU A 36 -7.49 0.28 -3.40
C LEU A 36 -6.39 -0.16 -4.39
N TRP A 37 -5.98 -1.42 -4.31
CA TRP A 37 -5.02 -1.99 -5.25
C TRP A 37 -5.60 -2.12 -6.66
N MET A 38 -6.87 -2.53 -6.77
CA MET A 38 -7.57 -2.58 -8.06
C MET A 38 -7.69 -1.20 -8.70
N CYS A 39 -8.02 -0.18 -7.91
CA CYS A 39 -8.12 1.20 -8.38
C CYS A 39 -6.76 1.74 -8.84
N THR A 40 -5.70 1.50 -8.07
CA THR A 40 -4.34 1.89 -8.43
C THR A 40 -3.86 1.18 -9.71
N GLY A 41 -4.10 -0.13 -9.80
CA GLY A 41 -3.78 -0.92 -10.99
C GLY A 41 -4.55 -0.47 -12.22
N ALA A 42 -5.84 -0.16 -12.08
CA ALA A 42 -6.68 0.35 -13.16
C ALA A 42 -6.20 1.72 -13.65
N VAL A 43 -5.84 2.64 -12.75
CA VAL A 43 -5.32 3.97 -13.12
C VAL A 43 -3.98 3.84 -13.84
N LEU A 44 -3.06 3.01 -13.34
CA LEU A 44 -1.77 2.77 -13.99
C LEU A 44 -1.93 2.09 -15.36
N PHE A 45 -2.84 1.11 -15.47
CA PHE A 45 -3.16 0.45 -16.74
C PHE A 45 -3.73 1.45 -17.74
N LEU A 46 -4.67 2.30 -17.33
CA LEU A 46 -5.24 3.35 -18.17
C LEU A 46 -4.16 4.34 -18.65
N LEU A 47 -3.27 4.77 -17.75
CA LEU A 47 -2.13 5.63 -18.10
C LEU A 47 -1.16 4.96 -19.09
N SER A 48 -0.99 3.64 -18.99
CA SER A 48 -0.09 2.86 -19.85
C SER A 48 -0.69 2.60 -21.25
N VAL A 49 -1.98 2.29 -21.33
CA VAL A 49 -2.68 1.98 -22.59
C VAL A 49 -2.97 3.24 -23.42
N PHE A 50 -3.08 4.41 -22.79
CA PHE A 50 -3.35 5.68 -23.46
C PHE A 50 -2.13 6.61 -23.49
N PRO A 51 -1.14 6.37 -24.38
CA PRO A 51 0.08 7.18 -24.45
C PRO A 51 -0.19 8.66 -24.74
N GLY A 52 -1.29 8.99 -25.42
CA GLY A 52 -1.70 10.38 -25.65
C GLY A 52 -2.09 11.11 -24.36
N LEU A 53 -2.72 10.42 -23.40
CA LEU A 53 -3.07 10.98 -22.09
C LEU A 53 -1.80 11.19 -21.26
N LEU A 54 -0.92 10.20 -21.26
CA LEU A 54 0.37 10.26 -20.58
C LEU A 54 1.24 11.41 -21.10
N LEU A 55 1.29 11.60 -22.42
CA LEU A 55 2.06 12.68 -23.04
C LEU A 55 1.51 14.06 -22.70
N ARG A 56 0.17 14.21 -22.64
CA ARG A 56 -0.48 15.45 -22.19
C ARG A 56 -0.16 15.76 -20.73
N LEU A 57 -0.22 14.76 -19.86
CA LEU A 57 0.14 14.90 -18.45
C LEU A 57 1.62 15.24 -18.26
N THR A 58 2.50 14.58 -19.03
CA THR A 58 3.94 14.85 -19.03
C THR A 58 4.21 16.32 -19.37
N ARG A 59 3.59 16.86 -20.42
CA ARG A 59 3.71 18.27 -20.79
C ARG A 59 3.09 19.21 -19.75
N ALA A 60 1.93 18.87 -19.21
CA ALA A 60 1.25 19.68 -18.19
C ALA A 60 2.07 19.81 -16.89
N LEU A 61 2.79 18.75 -16.52
CA LEU A 61 3.69 18.71 -15.36
C LEU A 61 5.08 19.29 -15.66
N GLY A 62 5.36 19.72 -16.90
CA GLY A 62 6.69 20.21 -17.31
C GLY A 62 7.78 19.13 -17.33
N LEU A 63 7.39 17.85 -17.42
CA LEU A 63 8.31 16.72 -17.44
C LEU A 63 8.85 16.49 -18.85
N ILE A 64 10.11 16.05 -18.94
CA ILE A 64 10.82 15.89 -20.22
C ILE A 64 10.48 14.55 -20.89
N ALA A 65 10.31 13.49 -20.10
CA ALA A 65 10.08 12.14 -20.60
C ALA A 65 8.77 11.53 -20.05
N PRO A 66 7.99 10.81 -20.88
CA PRO A 66 6.79 10.08 -20.41
C PRO A 66 7.07 9.08 -19.29
N ALA A 67 8.26 8.47 -19.29
CA ALA A 67 8.71 7.59 -18.23
C ALA A 67 8.79 8.31 -16.86
N SER A 68 9.22 9.58 -16.85
CA SER A 68 9.26 10.39 -15.62
C SER A 68 7.87 10.68 -15.07
N ALA A 69 6.87 10.87 -15.94
CA ALA A 69 5.48 11.06 -15.52
C ALA A 69 4.91 9.78 -14.91
N LEU A 70 5.15 8.62 -15.52
CA LEU A 70 4.78 7.32 -14.94
C LEU A 70 5.42 7.11 -13.57
N PHE A 71 6.72 7.43 -13.43
CA PHE A 71 7.42 7.33 -12.16
C PHE A 71 6.84 8.29 -11.11
N PHE A 72 6.57 9.54 -11.49
CA PHE A 72 5.96 10.53 -10.61
C PHE A 72 4.60 10.05 -10.07
N PHE A 73 3.70 9.62 -10.96
CA PHE A 73 2.41 9.09 -10.55
C PHE A 73 2.55 7.81 -9.74
N GLY A 74 3.46 6.91 -10.11
CA GLY A 74 3.74 5.69 -9.35
C GLY A 74 4.16 5.99 -7.90
N VAL A 75 5.10 6.92 -7.69
CA VAL A 75 5.52 7.37 -6.36
C VAL A 75 4.38 8.07 -5.63
N PHE A 76 3.62 8.92 -6.32
CA PHE A 76 2.47 9.62 -5.75
C PHE A 76 1.40 8.63 -5.24
N PHE A 77 1.03 7.63 -6.04
CA PHE A 77 0.11 6.58 -5.62
C PHE A 77 0.67 5.75 -4.47
N LEU A 78 1.97 5.43 -4.50
CA LEU A 78 2.62 4.71 -3.41
C LEU A 78 2.57 5.51 -2.09
N LEU A 79 2.78 6.82 -2.14
CA LEU A 79 2.62 7.70 -0.97
C LEU A 79 1.18 7.67 -0.43
N LEU A 80 0.18 7.75 -1.31
CA LEU A 80 -1.23 7.65 -0.90
C LEU A 80 -1.55 6.32 -0.23
N ILE A 81 -1.03 5.21 -0.78
CA ILE A 81 -1.21 3.87 -0.21
C ILE A 81 -0.56 3.79 1.18
N VAL A 82 0.66 4.30 1.34
CA VAL A 82 1.36 4.29 2.63
C VAL A 82 0.62 5.14 3.66
N LEU A 83 0.13 6.33 3.29
CA LEU A 83 -0.68 7.17 4.19
C LEU A 83 -1.97 6.47 4.60
N HIS A 84 -2.67 5.83 3.66
CA HIS A 84 -3.86 5.06 3.96
C HIS A 84 -3.55 3.92 4.95
N PHE A 85 -2.49 3.15 4.70
CA PHE A 85 -2.09 2.07 5.61
C PHE A 85 -1.65 2.59 6.98
N SER A 86 -0.98 3.73 7.06
CA SER A 86 -0.66 4.37 8.34
C SER A 86 -1.92 4.66 9.14
N ALA A 87 -2.95 5.23 8.52
CA ALA A 87 -4.23 5.49 9.16
C ALA A 87 -4.96 4.20 9.59
N VAL A 88 -4.95 3.17 8.75
CA VAL A 88 -5.53 1.85 9.08
C VAL A 88 -4.84 1.21 10.27
N ILE A 89 -3.50 1.17 10.26
CA ILE A 89 -2.69 0.61 11.34
C ILE A 89 -2.95 1.38 12.64
N SER A 90 -3.01 2.72 12.58
CA SER A 90 -3.33 3.55 13.75
C SER A 90 -4.68 3.18 14.37
N ARG A 91 -5.74 3.04 13.55
CA ARG A 91 -7.06 2.61 14.01
C ARG A 91 -7.03 1.20 14.61
N LEU A 92 -6.31 0.27 13.99
CA LEU A 92 -6.20 -1.11 14.46
C LEU A 92 -5.49 -1.17 15.81
N THR A 93 -4.40 -0.42 15.97
CA THR A 93 -3.66 -0.31 17.24
C THR A 93 -4.54 0.25 18.35
N ASN A 94 -5.38 1.25 18.06
CA ASN A 94 -6.32 1.79 19.06
C ASN A 94 -7.37 0.76 19.48
N ARG A 95 -7.95 0.02 18.54
CA ARG A 95 -8.89 -1.07 18.85
C ARG A 95 -8.22 -2.18 19.66
N GLN A 96 -6.98 -2.54 19.33
CA GLN A 96 -6.23 -3.54 20.08
C GLN A 96 -5.98 -3.10 21.52
N LYS A 97 -5.65 -1.82 21.75
CA LYS A 97 -5.55 -1.25 23.11
C LYS A 97 -6.88 -1.32 23.86
N GLU A 98 -7.98 -0.95 23.23
CA GLU A 98 -9.30 -1.02 23.85
C GLU A 98 -9.67 -2.45 24.25
N LEU A 99 -9.41 -3.43 23.37
CA LEU A 99 -9.65 -4.84 23.67
C LEU A 99 -8.77 -5.34 24.82
N ALA A 100 -7.49 -4.98 24.85
CA ALA A 100 -6.61 -5.35 25.95
C ALA A 100 -7.10 -4.76 27.29
N GLN A 101 -7.59 -3.52 27.29
CA GLN A 101 -8.19 -2.89 28.47
C GLN A 101 -9.46 -3.61 28.93
N ARG A 102 -10.34 -3.98 27.99
CA ARG A 102 -11.55 -4.76 28.31
C ARG A 102 -11.21 -6.12 28.92
N ILE A 103 -10.20 -6.81 28.37
CA ILE A 103 -9.73 -8.09 28.93
C ILE A 103 -9.21 -7.90 30.36
N ALA A 104 -8.37 -6.89 30.61
CA ALA A 104 -7.85 -6.62 31.94
C ALA A 104 -8.94 -6.31 32.99
N LEU A 105 -10.00 -5.59 32.59
CA LEU A 105 -11.15 -5.35 33.46
C LEU A 105 -11.92 -6.65 33.76
N LEU A 106 -12.17 -7.48 32.74
CA LEU A 106 -12.84 -8.77 32.92
C LEU A 106 -12.04 -9.72 33.80
N GLU A 107 -10.71 -9.76 33.66
CA GLU A 107 -9.83 -10.56 34.53
C GLU A 107 -9.94 -10.12 36.00
N ARG A 108 -9.96 -8.81 36.25
CA ARG A 108 -10.12 -8.26 37.59
C ARG A 108 -11.49 -8.58 38.21
N GLU A 109 -12.57 -8.47 37.45
CA GLU A 109 -13.91 -8.85 37.92
C GLU A 109 -13.99 -10.34 38.26
N LEU A 110 -13.36 -11.19 37.45
CA LEU A 110 -13.29 -12.62 37.69
C LEU A 110 -12.50 -12.96 38.97
N GLU A 111 -11.42 -12.24 39.26
CA GLU A 111 -10.66 -12.37 40.50
C GLU A 111 -11.50 -11.99 41.72
N ALA A 112 -12.22 -10.87 41.68
CA ALA A 112 -13.10 -10.43 42.76
C ALA A 112 -14.18 -11.47 43.09
N VAL A 113 -14.83 -12.05 42.06
CA VAL A 113 -15.83 -13.11 42.25
C VAL A 113 -15.23 -14.38 42.85
N LYS A 114 -13.96 -14.69 42.56
CA LYS A 114 -13.26 -15.83 43.17
C LYS A 114 -12.90 -15.59 44.63
N GLU A 115 -12.60 -14.35 45.01
CA GLU A 115 -12.32 -13.98 46.40
C GLU A 115 -13.58 -14.02 47.26
N GLU A 116 -14.74 -13.55 46.77
CA GLU A 116 -16.01 -13.61 47.51
C GLU A 116 -16.52 -15.04 47.77
N ARG A 117 -16.05 -16.02 46.98
CA ARG A 117 -16.39 -17.44 47.15
C ARG A 117 -15.47 -18.20 48.10
N LYS A 118 -14.37 -17.59 48.56
CA LYS A 118 -13.45 -18.18 49.55
C LYS A 118 -13.83 -17.76 50.96
#